data_AF-A0AA38M9M0-F1
#
_entry.id   AF-A0AA38M9M0-F1
#
_cell.length_a   1.000
_cell.length_b   1.000
_cell.length_c   1.000
_cell.angle_alpha   90.00
_cell.angle_beta   90.00
_cell.angle_gamma   90.00
#
_symmetry.space_group_name_H-M   'P 1'
#
loop_
_entity.id
_entity.type
_entity.pdbx_description
1 polymer ?
#
loop_
_entity_poly.entity_id
_entity_poly.type
_entity_poly.pdbx_seq_one_letter_code
_entity_poly.pdbx_strand_id
1 'polypeptide(L)'
;MPDNFTKRWQGYSAYAEDTPLTKIGIFQAPITREAFKKAQLDVSHVYSSPLLRCIQTCNAFLKSCRKNNEIKIKVEPGLYEWWALFGERLPLVG
;
A
#
# COMPACT_ATOMS: atom_id res chain seq x y z
N MET A 1 -12.66 -1.15 -9.69
CA MET A 1 -11.34 -1.05 -10.36
C MET A 1 -10.79 0.37 -10.18
N PRO A 2 -9.46 0.60 -10.08
CA PRO A 2 -8.88 1.94 -10.09
C PRO A 2 -9.26 2.69 -11.37
N ASP A 3 -9.41 4.01 -11.28
CA ASP A 3 -9.70 4.84 -12.46
C ASP A 3 -8.46 5.01 -13.36
N ASN A 4 -7.27 5.01 -12.75
CA ASN A 4 -5.99 5.19 -13.44
C ASN A 4 -4.96 4.17 -12.95
N PHE A 5 -4.06 3.78 -13.85
CA PHE A 5 -2.90 2.95 -13.56
C PHE A 5 -1.63 3.78 -13.71
N THR A 6 -0.71 3.64 -12.76
CA THR A 6 0.61 4.26 -12.85
C THR A 6 1.46 3.59 -13.93
N LYS A 7 2.28 4.34 -14.64
CA LYS A 7 3.24 3.75 -15.58
C LYS A 7 4.26 2.93 -14.80
N ARG A 8 4.43 1.66 -15.19
CA ARG A 8 5.44 0.75 -14.62
C ARG A 8 6.48 0.40 -15.68
N TRP A 9 7.68 0.03 -15.24
CA TRP A 9 8.79 -0.34 -16.13
C TRP A 9 8.41 -1.48 -17.10
N GLN A 10 7.79 -2.55 -16.60
CA GLN A 10 7.34 -3.69 -17.42
C GLN A 10 5.94 -3.47 -18.03
N GLY A 11 5.42 -2.23 -18.03
CA GLY A 11 4.10 -1.90 -18.53
C GLY A 11 2.97 -2.52 -17.69
N TYR A 12 1.84 -2.81 -18.34
CA TYR A 12 0.63 -3.31 -17.67
C TYR A 12 0.76 -4.75 -17.14
N SER A 13 1.66 -5.55 -17.71
CA SER A 13 1.88 -6.94 -17.29
C SER A 13 2.35 -7.05 -15.83
N ALA A 14 3.08 -6.05 -15.33
CA ALA A 14 3.53 -5.99 -13.93
C ALA A 14 2.39 -6.04 -12.91
N TYR A 15 1.17 -5.62 -13.28
CA TYR A 15 0.02 -5.67 -12.38
C TYR A 15 -0.54 -7.06 -12.16
N ALA A 16 -0.13 -8.06 -12.97
CA ALA A 16 -0.51 -9.45 -12.73
C ALA A 16 0.14 -9.98 -11.43
N GLU A 17 1.40 -9.62 -11.21
CA GLU A 17 2.18 -10.05 -10.03
C GLU A 17 2.09 -9.04 -8.88
N ASP A 18 1.87 -7.76 -9.17
CA ASP A 18 1.78 -6.69 -8.16
C ASP A 18 0.54 -5.81 -8.39
N THR A 19 -0.61 -6.36 -8.01
CA THR A 19 -1.93 -5.79 -8.21
C THR A 19 -2.17 -4.51 -7.39
N PRO A 20 -2.94 -3.54 -7.91
CA PRO A 20 -3.36 -2.37 -7.16
C PRO A 20 -4.57 -2.66 -6.27
N LEU A 21 -4.83 -1.79 -5.29
CA LEU A 21 -6.08 -1.79 -4.53
C LEU A 21 -7.30 -1.50 -5.40
N THR A 22 -8.43 -2.07 -5.01
CA THR A 22 -9.74 -1.67 -5.52
C THR A 22 -10.18 -0.33 -4.92
N LYS A 23 -11.24 0.28 -5.47
CA LYS A 23 -11.88 1.46 -4.87
C LYS A 23 -12.35 1.20 -3.43
N ILE A 24 -12.86 0.00 -3.17
CA ILE A 24 -13.26 -0.42 -1.83
C ILE A 24 -12.04 -0.50 -0.91
N GLY A 25 -10.93 -1.08 -1.37
CA GLY A 25 -9.68 -1.13 -0.61
C GLY A 25 -9.16 0.27 -0.23
N ILE A 26 -9.25 1.23 -1.15
CA ILE A 26 -8.91 2.64 -0.85
C ILE A 26 -9.88 3.25 0.16
N PHE A 27 -11.19 2.98 0.02
CA PHE A 27 -12.24 3.50 0.91
C PHE A 27 -12.13 2.97 2.35
N GLN A 28 -11.52 1.80 2.55
CA GLN A 28 -11.30 1.25 3.89
C GLN A 28 -10.32 2.09 4.73
N ALA A 29 -9.38 2.80 4.12
CA ALA A 29 -8.37 3.55 4.87
C ALA A 29 -8.95 4.72 5.71
N PRO A 30 -9.85 5.58 5.19
CA PRO A 30 -10.57 6.55 6.02
C PRO A 30 -11.35 5.94 7.18
N ILE A 31 -11.93 4.75 7.02
CA ILE A 31 -12.64 4.05 8.10
C ILE A 31 -11.65 3.66 9.21
N THR A 32 -10.50 3.10 8.85
CA THR A 32 -9.42 2.80 9.79
C THR A 32 -8.95 4.06 10.53
N ARG A 33 -8.83 5.20 9.83
CA ARG A 33 -8.49 6.49 10.46
C ARG A 33 -9.54 6.92 11.49
N GLU A 34 -10.83 6.77 11.20
CA GLU A 34 -11.87 7.09 12.20
C GLU A 34 -11.69 6.25 13.47
N ALA A 35 -11.28 4.98 13.35
CA ALA A 35 -10.96 4.15 14.51
C ALA A 35 -9.76 4.70 15.30
N PHE A 36 -8.68 5.12 14.63
CA PHE A 36 -7.54 5.78 15.27
C PHE A 36 -7.97 7.04 16.04
N LYS A 37 -8.81 7.87 15.42
CA LYS A 37 -9.33 9.09 16.05
C LYS A 37 -10.15 8.78 17.31
N LYS A 38 -11.02 7.77 17.24
CA LYS A 38 -11.82 7.32 18.42
C LYS A 38 -10.93 6.79 19.54
N ALA A 39 -9.84 6.13 19.20
CA ALA A 39 -8.85 5.62 20.14
C ALA A 39 -7.82 6.69 20.60
N GLN A 40 -7.94 7.94 20.14
CA GLN A 40 -6.99 9.02 20.42
C GLN A 40 -5.54 8.66 20.06
N LEU A 41 -5.37 7.85 19.01
CA LEU A 41 -4.06 7.46 18.49
C LEU A 41 -3.61 8.42 17.39
N ASP A 42 -2.31 8.72 17.38
CA ASP A 42 -1.68 9.47 16.31
C ASP A 42 -0.56 8.66 15.63
N VAL A 43 -0.23 9.03 14.40
CA VAL A 43 0.81 8.38 13.60
C VAL A 43 2.01 9.30 13.46
N SER A 44 3.17 8.77 13.82
CA SER A 44 4.49 9.42 13.70
C SER A 44 5.34 8.81 12.59
N HIS A 45 5.21 7.51 12.36
CA HIS A 45 5.99 6.77 11.38
C HIS A 45 5.12 5.77 10.64
N VAL A 46 5.39 5.57 9.34
CA VAL A 46 4.69 4.59 8.51
C VAL A 46 5.70 3.76 7.76
N TYR A 47 5.59 2.44 7.89
CA TYR A 47 6.35 1.45 7.15
C TYR A 47 5.39 0.65 6.26
N SER A 48 5.86 0.17 5.12
CA SER A 48 5.06 -0.63 4.19
C SER A 48 5.91 -1.69 3.51
N SER A 49 5.29 -2.83 3.21
CA SER A 49 5.81 -3.80 2.24
C SER A 49 5.99 -3.13 0.86
N PRO A 50 6.95 -3.57 0.02
CA PRO A 50 7.14 -3.01 -1.31
C PRO A 50 5.98 -3.29 -2.30
N LEU A 51 5.02 -4.14 -1.92
CA LEU A 51 3.83 -4.43 -2.72
C LEU A 51 2.97 -3.17 -2.93
N LEU A 52 2.51 -2.95 -4.15
CA LEU A 52 1.74 -1.77 -4.54
C LEU A 52 0.50 -1.59 -3.67
N ARG A 53 -0.23 -2.68 -3.40
CA ARG A 53 -1.41 -2.66 -2.53
C ARG A 53 -1.12 -2.19 -1.10
N CYS A 54 0.07 -2.49 -0.57
CA CYS A 54 0.49 -2.07 0.77
C CYS A 54 0.83 -0.57 0.77
N ILE A 55 1.60 -0.11 -0.21
CA ILE A 55 1.97 1.30 -0.37
C ILE A 55 0.72 2.17 -0.58
N GLN A 56 -0.23 1.71 -1.41
CA GLN A 56 -1.48 2.43 -1.66
C GLN A 56 -2.35 2.52 -0.41
N THR A 57 -2.39 1.48 0.42
CA THR A 57 -3.07 1.50 1.72
C THR A 57 -2.47 2.57 2.63
N CYS A 58 -1.14 2.56 2.81
CA CYS A 58 -0.43 3.55 3.62
C CYS A 58 -0.66 4.99 3.13
N ASN A 59 -0.62 5.20 1.81
CA ASN A 59 -0.85 6.51 1.22
C ASN A 59 -2.30 6.98 1.41
N ALA A 60 -3.29 6.12 1.20
CA ALA A 60 -4.70 6.44 1.43
C ALA A 60 -4.97 6.78 2.90
N PHE A 61 -4.37 6.01 3.82
CA PHE A 61 -4.45 6.27 5.25
C PHE A 61 -3.83 7.62 5.61
N LEU A 62 -2.59 7.90 5.19
CA LEU A 62 -1.92 9.19 5.46
C LEU A 62 -2.66 10.39 4.86
N LYS A 63 -3.24 10.25 3.66
CA LYS A 63 -4.10 11.28 3.06
C LYS A 63 -5.32 11.54 3.93
N SER A 64 -5.96 10.48 4.43
CA SER A 64 -7.11 10.62 5.32
C SER A 64 -6.73 11.29 6.65
N CYS A 65 -5.53 11.04 7.17
CA CYS A 65 -4.93 11.74 8.31
C CYS A 65 -4.51 13.18 8.02
N ARG A 66 -4.51 13.62 6.75
CA ARG A 66 -3.93 14.90 6.28
C ARG A 66 -2.43 15.04 6.57
N LYS A 67 -1.71 13.92 6.66
CA LYS A 67 -0.27 13.85 6.99
C LYS A 67 0.60 13.36 5.83
N ASN A 68 0.05 13.18 4.63
CA ASN A 68 0.77 12.67 3.47
C ASN A 68 1.91 13.57 2.96
N ASN A 69 1.95 14.85 3.36
CA ASN A 69 3.04 15.76 3.06
C ASN A 69 4.10 15.81 4.17
N GLU A 70 3.75 15.38 5.39
CA GLU A 70 4.58 15.43 6.58
C GLU A 70 5.33 14.11 6.82
N ILE A 71 4.62 12.98 6.69
CA ILE A 71 5.15 11.65 6.97
C ILE A 71 5.38 10.91 5.66
N LYS A 72 6.62 10.45 5.45
CA LYS A 72 6.98 9.60 4.32
C LYS A 72 6.73 8.13 4.64
N ILE A 73 6.29 7.38 3.64
CA ILE A 73 6.16 5.92 3.70
C ILE A 73 7.55 5.32 3.53
N LYS A 74 8.02 4.58 4.54
CA LYS A 74 9.28 3.84 4.49
C LYS A 74 9.02 2.45 3.95
N VAL A 75 9.44 2.20 2.72
CA VAL A 75 9.28 0.89 2.08
C VAL A 75 10.34 -0.05 2.65
N GLU A 76 9.90 -1.13 3.31
CA GLU A 76 10.75 -2.08 4.01
C GLU A 76 10.56 -3.49 3.40
N PRO A 77 11.56 -4.00 2.64
CA PRO A 77 11.51 -5.34 2.05
C PRO A 77 11.30 -6.46 3.07
N GLY A 78 11.74 -6.29 4.32
CA GLY A 78 11.50 -7.26 5.40
C GLY A 78 10.02 -7.45 5.76
N LEU A 79 9.13 -6.53 5.33
CA LEU A 79 7.68 -6.64 5.50
C LEU A 79 6.99 -7.34 4.31
N TYR A 80 7.74 -7.90 3.36
CA TYR A 80 7.16 -8.68 2.28
C TYR A 80 6.42 -9.91 2.81
N GLU A 81 5.40 -10.36 2.08
CA GLU A 81 4.67 -11.56 2.47
C GLU A 81 5.53 -12.82 2.30
N TRP A 82 5.09 -13.92 2.90
CA TRP A 82 5.86 -15.15 2.86
C TRP A 82 6.01 -15.67 1.42
N TRP A 83 7.26 -15.87 0.99
CA TRP A 83 7.60 -16.30 -0.36
C TRP A 83 6.92 -17.61 -0.82
N ALA A 84 6.58 -18.52 0.10
CA ALA A 84 5.89 -19.75 -0.26
C ALA A 84 4.49 -19.52 -0.86
N LEU A 85 3.88 -18.35 -0.63
CA LEU A 85 2.59 -17.97 -1.22
C LEU A 85 2.64 -17.81 -2.74
N PHE A 86 3.84 -17.71 -3.33
CA PHE A 86 4.03 -17.55 -4.78
C PHE A 86 4.45 -18.84 -5.50
N GLY A 87 4.54 -19.97 -4.79
CA GLY A 87 5.02 -21.24 -5.35
C GLY A 87 6.45 -21.14 -5.88
N GLU A 88 6.73 -21.74 -7.03
CA GLU A 88 8.06 -21.67 -7.67
C GLU A 88 8.35 -20.31 -8.36
N ARG A 89 7.37 -19.39 -8.40
CA ARG A 89 7.55 -18.08 -9.03
C ARG A 89 8.11 -17.10 -8.02
N LEU A 90 9.42 -16.91 -8.01
CA LEU A 90 10.03 -15.80 -7.28
C LEU A 90 9.64 -14.48 -7.95
N PRO A 91 8.99 -13.51 -7.25
CA PRO A 91 8.79 -12.18 -7.80
C PRO A 91 10.13 -11.57 -8.23
N LEU A 92 10.17 -11.10 -9.47
CA LEU A 92 11.33 -10.39 -10.01
C LEU A 92 11.54 -9.13 -9.17
N VAL A 93 12.63 -9.11 -8.41
CA VAL A 93 13.09 -7.90 -7.71
C VAL A 93 13.42 -6.87 -8.80
N GLY A 94 12.55 -5.87 -8.95
CA GLY A 94 12.70 -4.76 -9.88
C GLY A 94 13.17 -3.50 -9.20
#